data_AF-A0A947NIQ8-F1
#
_entry.id   AF-A0A947NIQ8-F1
#
_cell.length_a   1.000
_cell.length_b   1.000
_cell.length_c   1.000
_cell.angle_alpha   90.00
_cell.angle_beta   90.00
_cell.angle_gamma   90.00
#
_symmetry.space_group_name_H-M   'P 1'
#
loop_
_entity.id
_entity.type
_entity.pdbx_description
1 polymer ?
#
loop_
_entity_poly.entity_id
_entity_poly.type
_entity_poly.pdbx_seq_one_letter_code
_entity_poly.pdbx_strand_id
1 'polypeptide(L)'
;MMLRRLLLSMVLLLTLGALLLNGQTSTDFIQTYYYLLSMGEVVVDTDALTQTLQGRDFTVIAYDGDSATVYRGAELAGDVSVEGALLDEAVLVVDGERFYLRIADTQFTYAVRPAGDGYELVVSPSQNVAITDALASILMSLQEMSVLGNSVDLEFAAFAKNDLKGPPPPGGASIDSLLYRLVIAEDWFAFAAANSLALTGLRLDVVAEKLPGGSIPEVFAAYAYEETEQLAKLLVPVDRLVALASAESIGYVRPPYQPAAP
;
A
#
# COMPACT_ATOMS: atom_id res chain seq x y z
N MET A 1 20.52 32.29 28.60
CA MET A 1 20.85 30.95 29.17
C MET A 1 19.80 29.98 28.65
N MET A 2 19.96 29.45 27.44
CA MET A 2 20.79 28.26 27.13
C MET A 2 20.44 27.09 28.05
N LEU A 3 19.73 26.07 27.54
CA LEU A 3 20.37 24.84 27.09
C LEU A 3 19.34 23.85 26.49
N ARG A 4 19.70 23.29 25.32
CA ARG A 4 19.26 22.00 24.76
C ARG A 4 17.79 21.85 24.34
N ARG A 5 17.47 22.39 23.16
CA ARG A 5 16.63 21.63 22.22
C ARG A 5 17.53 20.59 21.57
N LEU A 6 17.22 19.33 21.82
CA LEU A 6 17.91 18.15 21.30
C LEU A 6 17.74 18.17 19.77
N LEU A 7 18.81 18.48 19.04
CA LEU A 7 18.94 18.08 17.63
C LEU A 7 19.09 16.56 17.65
N LEU A 8 18.02 15.84 17.35
CA LEU A 8 18.08 14.42 17.05
C LEU A 8 18.65 14.31 15.63
N SER A 9 19.98 14.23 15.54
CA SER A 9 20.67 13.94 14.28
C SER A 9 20.36 12.50 13.88
N MET A 10 19.33 12.31 13.07
CA MET A 10 19.03 11.03 12.43
C MET A 10 20.09 10.77 11.37
N VAL A 11 21.02 9.85 11.66
CA VAL A 11 22.05 9.41 10.71
C VAL A 11 21.44 8.33 9.83
N LEU A 12 21.00 8.70 8.63
CA LEU A 12 20.55 7.77 7.60
C LEU A 12 21.79 7.11 6.97
N LEU A 13 22.12 5.88 7.34
CA LEU A 13 23.11 5.08 6.63
C LEU A 13 22.44 4.43 5.42
N LEU A 14 22.68 4.96 4.23
CA LEU A 14 22.25 4.38 2.96
C LEU A 14 23.31 3.37 2.49
N THR A 15 23.01 2.08 2.54
CA THR A 15 23.77 1.06 1.80
C THR A 15 23.00 0.72 0.53
N LEU A 16 23.44 1.25 -0.60
CA LEU A 16 22.78 0.97 -1.89
C LEU A 16 23.22 -0.42 -2.39
N GLY A 17 22.30 -1.38 -2.33
CA GLY A 17 22.46 -2.71 -2.92
C GLY A 17 22.43 -2.62 -4.45
N ALA A 18 23.32 -3.35 -5.10
CA ALA A 18 23.44 -3.40 -6.55
C ALA A 18 22.38 -4.36 -7.15
N LEU A 19 21.47 -3.85 -8.00
CA LEU A 19 20.42 -4.65 -8.67
C LEU A 19 21.02 -5.66 -9.66
N LEU A 20 20.76 -6.96 -9.53
CA LEU A 20 21.05 -7.92 -10.60
C LEU A 20 19.80 -8.15 -11.46
N LEU A 21 19.65 -7.38 -12.54
CA LEU A 21 18.69 -7.69 -13.61
C LEU A 21 19.44 -8.44 -14.72
N ASN A 22 19.10 -9.72 -14.95
CA ASN A 22 19.78 -10.56 -15.95
C ASN A 22 21.32 -10.62 -15.82
N GLY A 23 21.85 -10.55 -14.59
CA GLY A 23 23.30 -10.60 -14.34
C GLY A 23 24.05 -9.28 -14.55
N GLN A 24 23.36 -8.14 -14.68
CA GLN A 24 23.98 -6.81 -14.67
C GLN A 24 23.45 -5.92 -13.56
N THR A 25 24.37 -5.14 -12.99
CA THR A 25 24.13 -4.09 -12.01
C THR A 25 23.38 -2.94 -12.65
N SER A 26 22.07 -2.79 -12.37
CA SER A 26 21.33 -1.60 -12.84
C SER A 26 21.53 -0.43 -11.88
N THR A 27 21.90 0.73 -12.42
CA THR A 27 21.94 2.01 -11.69
C THR A 27 20.64 2.79 -11.82
N ASP A 28 19.70 2.28 -12.62
CA ASP A 28 18.48 2.97 -13.03
C ASP A 28 17.24 2.16 -12.65
N PHE A 29 16.17 2.88 -12.30
CA PHE A 29 14.81 2.37 -12.37
C PHE A 29 14.38 2.39 -13.84
N ILE A 30 13.95 1.23 -14.35
CA ILE A 30 13.63 0.99 -15.76
C ILE A 30 12.13 1.12 -15.96
N GLN A 31 11.70 1.90 -16.95
CA GLN A 31 10.29 2.25 -17.21
C GLN A 31 9.32 1.06 -17.37
N THR A 32 9.83 -0.12 -17.75
CA THR A 32 9.02 -1.33 -17.94
C THR A 32 8.78 -2.11 -16.65
N TYR A 33 9.31 -1.62 -15.52
CA TYR A 33 9.19 -2.23 -14.20
C TYR A 33 8.61 -1.22 -13.21
N TYR A 34 8.05 -1.73 -12.13
CA TYR A 34 7.85 -1.00 -10.89
C TYR A 34 8.59 -1.71 -9.76
N TYR A 35 8.85 -0.99 -8.68
CA TYR A 35 9.77 -1.40 -7.63
C TYR A 35 9.13 -1.25 -6.26
N LEU A 36 9.23 -2.27 -5.41
CA LEU A 36 8.75 -2.25 -4.02
C LEU A 36 9.96 -2.24 -3.09
N LEU A 37 10.07 -1.21 -2.25
CA LEU A 37 11.14 -1.03 -1.27
C LEU A 37 10.56 -1.03 0.14
N SER A 38 11.16 -1.76 1.07
CA SER A 38 10.70 -1.76 2.46
C SER A 38 11.10 -0.47 3.17
N MET A 39 10.12 0.21 3.78
CA MET A 39 10.36 1.36 4.66
C MET A 39 10.38 0.97 6.15
N GLY A 40 10.15 -0.31 6.44
CA GLY A 40 9.96 -0.80 7.80
C GLY A 40 8.79 -0.12 8.51
N GLU A 41 8.88 -0.01 9.83
CA GLU A 41 7.86 0.66 10.63
C GLU A 41 7.90 2.18 10.42
N VAL A 42 6.76 2.73 9.98
CA VAL A 42 6.53 4.17 9.84
C VAL A 42 5.53 4.57 10.91
N VAL A 43 6.01 5.27 11.93
CA VAL A 43 5.18 5.78 13.03
C VAL A 43 4.73 7.19 12.67
N VAL A 44 3.51 7.30 12.16
CA VAL A 44 2.90 8.58 11.75
C VAL A 44 1.56 8.75 12.43
N ASP A 45 1.33 9.95 12.97
CA ASP A 45 0.00 10.40 13.38
C ASP A 45 -0.79 10.77 12.12
N THR A 46 -1.81 9.98 11.78
CA THR A 46 -2.59 10.14 10.55
C THR A 46 -3.41 11.43 10.53
N ASP A 47 -3.79 11.98 11.69
CA ASP A 47 -4.47 13.27 11.79
C ASP A 47 -3.50 14.40 11.49
N ALA A 48 -2.29 14.34 12.06
CA ALA A 48 -1.25 15.33 11.78
C ALA A 48 -0.77 15.28 10.32
N LEU A 49 -0.65 14.07 9.75
CA LEU A 49 -0.34 13.88 8.34
C LEU A 49 -1.43 14.49 7.45
N THR A 50 -2.70 14.21 7.76
CA THR A 50 -3.85 14.76 7.04
C THR A 50 -3.80 16.28 7.02
N GLN A 51 -3.66 16.93 8.18
CA GLN A 51 -3.57 18.39 8.28
C GLN A 51 -2.39 18.95 7.48
N THR A 52 -1.23 18.28 7.55
CA THR A 52 -0.02 18.68 6.82
C THR A 52 -0.23 18.62 5.31
N LEU A 53 -0.87 17.57 4.80
CA LEU A 53 -1.08 17.37 3.37
C LEU A 53 -2.23 18.21 2.81
N GLN A 54 -3.29 18.43 3.59
CA GLN A 54 -4.31 19.43 3.25
C GLN A 54 -3.70 20.84 3.12
N GLY A 55 -2.74 21.20 3.99
CA GLY A 55 -1.99 22.46 3.88
C GLY A 55 -1.03 22.54 2.68
N ARG A 56 -0.83 21.45 1.96
CA ARG A 56 0.00 21.33 0.74
C ARG A 56 -0.83 21.08 -0.52
N ASP A 57 -2.14 21.35 -0.46
CA ASP A 57 -3.09 21.16 -1.56
C ASP A 57 -3.21 19.71 -2.06
N PHE A 58 -2.94 18.71 -1.21
CA PHE A 58 -3.22 17.31 -1.54
C PHE A 58 -4.73 17.06 -1.57
N THR A 59 -5.13 16.11 -2.41
CA THR A 59 -6.43 15.48 -2.30
C THR A 59 -6.39 14.48 -1.15
N VAL A 60 -7.27 14.63 -0.16
CA VAL A 60 -7.37 13.70 0.97
C VAL A 60 -8.71 12.98 0.93
N ILE A 61 -8.66 11.65 1.00
CA ILE A 61 -9.82 10.77 1.07
C ILE A 61 -9.79 10.08 2.44
N ALA A 62 -10.58 10.57 3.38
CA ALA A 62 -10.64 10.05 4.75
C ALA A 62 -11.83 9.11 4.89
N TYR A 63 -11.57 7.87 5.31
CA TYR A 63 -12.59 6.87 5.58
C TYR A 63 -12.93 6.81 7.07
N ASP A 64 -14.23 6.84 7.37
CA ASP A 64 -14.82 6.52 8.67
C ASP A 64 -15.77 5.34 8.49
N GLY A 65 -15.32 4.14 8.87
CA GLY A 65 -15.97 2.90 8.49
C GLY A 65 -16.06 2.80 6.97
N ASP A 66 -17.27 2.67 6.43
CA ASP A 66 -17.49 2.50 4.99
C ASP A 66 -17.81 3.82 4.26
N SER A 67 -17.81 4.94 4.99
CA SER A 67 -18.08 6.27 4.43
C SER A 67 -16.77 7.01 4.16
N ALA A 68 -16.65 7.62 2.99
CA ALA A 68 -15.51 8.43 2.61
C ALA A 68 -15.87 9.91 2.57
N THR A 69 -14.94 10.75 3.05
CA THR A 69 -14.99 12.21 2.90
C THR A 69 -13.81 12.66 2.06
N VAL A 70 -14.07 13.43 1.00
CA VAL A 70 -13.04 13.94 0.10
C VAL A 70 -12.76 15.41 0.40
N TYR A 71 -11.49 15.76 0.49
CA TYR A 71 -10.98 17.12 0.61
C TYR A 71 -10.02 17.40 -0.55
N ARG A 72 -9.97 18.65 -1.00
CA ARG A 72 -8.92 19.18 -1.87
C ARG A 72 -8.27 20.35 -1.17
N GLY A 73 -7.03 20.16 -0.74
CA GLY A 73 -6.42 21.02 0.26
C GLY A 73 -7.26 21.02 1.54
N ALA A 74 -7.52 22.19 2.11
CA ALA A 74 -8.34 22.34 3.33
C ALA A 74 -9.86 22.34 3.07
N GLU A 75 -10.30 22.33 1.82
CA GLU A 75 -11.72 22.47 1.46
C GLU A 75 -12.39 21.12 1.21
N LEU A 76 -13.65 20.98 1.68
CA LEU A 76 -14.47 19.82 1.40
C LEU A 76 -14.86 19.77 -0.08
N ALA A 77 -14.57 18.66 -0.76
CA ALA A 77 -14.88 18.46 -2.17
C ALA A 77 -16.29 17.85 -2.34
N GLY A 78 -17.32 18.69 -2.20
CA GLY A 78 -18.72 18.24 -2.03
C GLY A 78 -19.30 17.30 -3.10
N ASP A 79 -18.97 17.50 -4.38
CA ASP A 79 -19.55 16.72 -5.50
C ASP A 79 -18.54 15.75 -6.16
N VAL A 80 -17.38 15.52 -5.55
CA VAL A 80 -16.32 14.68 -6.13
C VAL A 80 -16.47 13.24 -5.64
N SER A 81 -16.58 12.29 -6.56
CA SER A 81 -16.56 10.87 -6.20
C SER A 81 -15.15 10.45 -5.77
N VAL A 82 -15.06 9.42 -4.93
CA VAL A 82 -13.79 8.83 -4.51
C VAL A 82 -12.94 8.42 -5.71
N GLU A 83 -13.56 7.76 -6.71
CA GLU A 83 -12.86 7.31 -7.91
C GLU A 83 -12.30 8.49 -8.72
N GLY A 84 -13.03 9.60 -8.79
CA GLY A 84 -12.54 10.82 -9.40
C GLY A 84 -11.38 11.45 -8.63
N ALA A 85 -11.48 11.49 -7.30
CA ALA A 85 -10.43 12.02 -6.42
C ALA A 85 -9.13 11.19 -6.49
N LEU A 86 -9.25 9.86 -6.64
CA LEU A 86 -8.12 8.95 -6.79
C LEU A 86 -7.31 9.19 -8.07
N LEU A 87 -7.81 9.95 -9.04
CA LEU A 87 -7.10 10.31 -10.27
C LEU A 87 -6.24 11.58 -10.13
N ASP A 88 -6.38 12.33 -9.02
CA ASP A 88 -5.59 13.55 -8.81
C ASP A 88 -4.08 13.22 -8.67
N GLU A 89 -3.19 14.17 -8.93
CA GLU A 89 -1.75 13.89 -8.98
C GLU A 89 -1.16 13.54 -7.60
N ALA A 90 -1.65 14.18 -6.54
CA ALA A 90 -1.20 14.03 -5.17
C ALA A 90 -2.37 13.64 -4.26
N VAL A 91 -2.39 12.39 -3.80
CA VAL A 91 -3.51 11.80 -3.08
C VAL A 91 -3.04 11.15 -1.78
N LEU A 92 -3.74 11.45 -0.68
CA LEU A 92 -3.68 10.73 0.58
C LEU A 92 -5.01 10.01 0.81
N VAL A 93 -4.99 8.70 0.98
CA VAL A 93 -6.13 7.92 1.48
C VAL A 93 -5.82 7.54 2.93
N VAL A 94 -6.73 7.84 3.85
CA VAL A 94 -6.63 7.47 5.27
C VAL A 94 -7.77 6.53 5.63
N ASP A 95 -7.44 5.41 6.25
CA ASP A 95 -8.40 4.38 6.67
C ASP A 95 -8.02 3.90 8.09
N GLY A 96 -8.60 4.57 9.10
CA GLY A 96 -8.17 4.46 10.48
C GLY A 96 -6.73 4.93 10.69
N GLU A 97 -5.89 4.08 11.26
CA GLU A 97 -4.46 4.35 11.47
C GLU A 97 -3.59 4.06 10.22
N ARG A 98 -4.18 3.51 9.16
CA ARG A 98 -3.47 3.23 7.90
C ARG A 98 -3.60 4.40 6.94
N PHE A 99 -2.59 4.57 6.10
CA PHE A 99 -2.64 5.53 5.01
C PHE A 99 -2.00 4.99 3.74
N TYR A 100 -2.47 5.46 2.59
CA TYR A 100 -1.85 5.30 1.28
C TYR A 100 -1.60 6.69 0.70
N LEU A 101 -0.35 7.02 0.44
CA LEU A 101 0.08 8.30 -0.11
C LEU A 101 0.62 8.07 -1.50
N ARG A 102 0.07 8.72 -2.53
CA ARG A 102 0.56 8.65 -3.92
C ARG A 102 0.84 10.03 -4.47
N ILE A 103 1.99 10.17 -5.14
CA ILE A 103 2.37 11.38 -5.86
C ILE A 103 2.80 10.94 -7.27
N ALA A 104 2.10 11.45 -8.27
CA ALA A 104 2.43 11.28 -9.68
C ALA A 104 3.23 12.48 -10.18
N ASP A 105 4.46 12.23 -10.65
CA ASP A 105 5.30 13.19 -11.36
C ASP A 105 5.42 12.76 -12.83
N THR A 106 5.92 13.67 -13.65
CA THR A 106 6.30 13.48 -15.04
C THR A 106 7.30 12.34 -15.26
N GLN A 107 8.26 12.14 -14.35
CA GLN A 107 9.31 11.13 -14.51
C GLN A 107 8.95 9.77 -13.92
N PHE A 108 8.24 9.77 -12.80
CA PHE A 108 7.81 8.57 -12.08
C PHE A 108 6.62 8.89 -11.19
N THR A 109 5.83 7.87 -10.90
CA THR A 109 4.86 7.91 -9.79
C THR A 109 5.45 7.14 -8.62
N TYR A 110 5.22 7.61 -7.40
CA TYR A 110 5.53 6.81 -6.22
C TYR A 110 4.35 6.76 -5.25
N ALA A 111 4.28 5.68 -4.48
CA ALA A 111 3.31 5.53 -3.42
C ALA A 111 3.96 4.99 -2.13
N VAL A 112 3.53 5.48 -0.98
CA VAL A 112 3.83 4.88 0.33
C VAL A 112 2.56 4.24 0.84
N ARG A 113 2.63 2.96 1.17
CA ARG A 113 1.45 2.18 1.58
C ARG A 113 1.79 1.15 2.65
N PRO A 114 0.79 0.64 3.38
CA PRO A 114 1.01 -0.38 4.38
C PRO A 114 1.50 -1.69 3.73
N ALA A 115 2.34 -2.42 4.45
CA ALA A 115 2.86 -3.72 4.08
C ALA A 115 2.79 -4.65 5.30
N GLY A 116 3.04 -5.95 5.11
CA GLY A 116 2.94 -6.94 6.18
C GLY A 116 3.74 -6.57 7.45
N ASP A 117 4.94 -6.00 7.24
CA ASP A 117 5.90 -5.61 8.29
C ASP A 117 6.14 -4.08 8.34
N GLY A 118 5.08 -3.29 8.18
CA GLY A 118 5.14 -1.82 8.30
C GLY A 118 4.64 -1.13 7.04
N TYR A 119 5.51 -0.40 6.36
CA TYR A 119 5.19 0.30 5.12
C TYR A 119 6.20 -0.01 4.03
N GLU A 120 5.77 0.15 2.79
CA GLU A 120 6.63 0.05 1.62
C GLU A 120 6.48 1.28 0.71
N LEU A 121 7.56 1.59 0.02
CA LEU A 121 7.61 2.56 -1.07
C LEU A 121 7.48 1.80 -2.39
N VAL A 122 6.48 2.15 -3.18
CA VAL A 122 6.33 1.74 -4.57
C VAL A 122 6.89 2.84 -5.46
N VAL A 123 7.80 2.50 -6.37
CA VAL A 123 8.31 3.42 -7.39
C VAL A 123 7.97 2.88 -8.78
N SER A 124 7.24 3.67 -9.56
CA SER A 124 6.86 3.37 -10.92
C SER A 124 7.44 4.41 -11.89
N PRO A 125 8.58 4.13 -12.51
CA PRO A 125 9.16 5.01 -13.54
C PRO A 125 8.28 5.10 -14.80
N SER A 126 8.04 6.32 -15.29
CA SER A 126 7.45 6.59 -16.61
C SER A 126 8.51 6.61 -17.71
N GLN A 127 9.78 6.80 -17.33
CA GLN A 127 10.97 6.74 -18.17
C GLN A 127 12.13 6.15 -17.36
N ASN A 128 13.24 5.78 -17.99
CA ASN A 128 14.41 5.35 -17.21
C ASN A 128 14.94 6.52 -16.37
N VAL A 129 15.14 6.31 -15.06
CA VAL A 129 15.64 7.32 -14.13
C VAL A 129 16.72 6.72 -13.25
N ALA A 130 17.78 7.49 -12.96
CA ALA A 130 18.81 7.06 -12.03
C ALA A 130 18.21 6.81 -10.64
N ILE A 131 18.53 5.66 -10.03
CA ILE A 131 17.99 5.25 -8.72
C ILE A 131 18.31 6.29 -7.66
N THR A 132 19.54 6.81 -7.66
CA THR A 132 20.00 7.80 -6.68
C THR A 132 19.19 9.09 -6.75
N ASP A 133 18.86 9.55 -7.96
CA ASP A 133 18.17 10.82 -8.18
C ASP A 133 16.69 10.69 -7.80
N ALA A 134 16.05 9.59 -8.22
CA ALA A 134 14.68 9.28 -7.86
C ALA A 134 14.52 9.13 -6.34
N LEU A 135 15.36 8.31 -5.69
CA LEU A 135 15.28 8.09 -4.25
C LEU A 135 15.62 9.35 -3.45
N ALA A 136 16.61 10.15 -3.86
CA ALA A 136 16.92 11.40 -3.17
C ALA A 136 15.72 12.37 -3.20
N SER A 137 15.07 12.50 -4.36
CA SER A 137 13.86 13.33 -4.52
C SER A 137 12.71 12.83 -3.64
N ILE A 138 12.41 11.52 -3.72
CA ILE A 138 11.33 10.89 -2.95
C ILE A 138 11.59 11.04 -1.45
N LEU A 139 12.78 10.68 -0.96
CA LEU A 139 13.09 10.71 0.47
C LEU A 139 13.04 12.14 1.03
N MET A 140 13.48 13.14 0.27
CA MET A 140 13.36 14.55 0.66
C MET A 140 11.88 14.95 0.79
N SER A 141 11.06 14.58 -0.19
CA SER A 141 9.60 14.82 -0.15
C SER A 141 8.95 14.14 1.06
N LEU A 142 9.25 12.85 1.31
CA LEU A 142 8.74 12.11 2.46
C LEU A 142 9.20 12.69 3.80
N GLN A 143 10.44 13.18 3.88
CA GLN A 143 10.97 13.85 5.06
C GLN A 143 10.17 15.12 5.39
N GLU A 144 9.88 15.93 4.37
CA GLU A 144 9.10 17.14 4.54
C GLU A 144 7.66 16.88 5.01
N MET A 145 7.10 15.71 4.68
CA MET A 145 5.79 15.25 5.11
C MET A 145 5.83 14.47 6.43
N SER A 146 7.02 14.28 7.02
CA SER A 146 7.24 13.46 8.23
C SER A 146 6.80 12.00 8.09
N VAL A 147 6.92 11.42 6.88
CA VAL A 147 6.51 10.04 6.55
C VAL A 147 7.69 9.04 6.57
N LEU A 148 8.89 9.48 6.96
CA LEU A 148 10.05 8.58 7.02
C LEU A 148 10.00 7.66 8.24
N GLY A 149 10.17 6.36 8.00
CA GLY A 149 10.37 5.35 9.02
C GLY A 149 11.78 5.39 9.65
N ASN A 150 11.98 4.56 10.66
CA ASN A 150 13.23 4.51 11.44
C ASN A 150 14.38 3.79 10.72
N SER A 151 14.08 3.08 9.63
CA SER A 151 15.05 2.34 8.82
C SER A 151 14.51 2.18 7.41
N VAL A 152 15.17 2.74 6.40
CA VAL A 152 14.86 2.44 5.00
C VAL A 152 15.80 1.32 4.57
N ASP A 153 15.24 0.14 4.31
CA ASP A 153 15.98 -0.92 3.64
C ASP A 153 15.85 -0.70 2.13
N LEU A 154 16.99 -0.51 1.47
CA LEU A 154 17.04 -0.29 0.02
C LEU A 154 17.17 -1.60 -0.74
N GLU A 155 16.98 -2.75 -0.09
CA GLU A 155 16.61 -3.95 -0.81
C GLU A 155 15.22 -3.77 -1.41
N PHE A 156 15.10 -4.09 -2.70
CA PHE A 156 13.85 -3.91 -3.41
C PHE A 156 13.58 -5.02 -4.40
N ALA A 157 12.29 -5.31 -4.54
CA ALA A 157 11.78 -6.23 -5.54
C ALA A 157 11.37 -5.46 -6.78
N ALA A 158 11.71 -5.98 -7.97
CA ALA A 158 11.33 -5.41 -9.25
C ALA A 158 10.30 -6.31 -9.94
N PHE A 159 9.23 -5.71 -10.45
CA PHE A 159 8.14 -6.40 -11.12
C PHE A 159 7.92 -5.80 -12.51
N ALA A 160 7.85 -6.64 -13.53
CA ALA A 160 7.58 -6.17 -14.88
C ALA A 160 6.11 -5.75 -14.98
N LYS A 161 5.85 -4.51 -15.47
CA LYS A 161 4.49 -3.96 -15.62
C LYS A 161 3.58 -4.80 -16.53
N ASN A 162 4.18 -5.52 -17.48
CA ASN A 162 3.47 -6.37 -18.44
C ASN A 162 3.42 -7.85 -18.03
N ASP A 163 3.89 -8.22 -16.83
CA ASP A 163 3.77 -9.59 -16.35
C ASP A 163 2.33 -9.89 -15.93
N LEU A 164 1.62 -10.61 -16.79
CA LEU A 164 0.23 -11.00 -16.58
C LEU A 164 0.05 -11.99 -15.43
N LYS A 165 1.09 -12.76 -15.09
CA LYS A 165 1.01 -13.80 -14.05
C LYS A 165 1.49 -13.28 -12.71
N GLY A 166 2.51 -12.43 -12.72
CA GLY A 166 3.19 -11.99 -11.51
C GLY A 166 3.92 -13.14 -10.81
N PRO A 167 4.62 -12.85 -9.70
CA PRO A 167 5.21 -13.88 -8.86
C PRO A 167 4.15 -14.78 -8.22
N PRO A 168 4.49 -16.04 -7.87
CA PRO A 168 3.64 -16.85 -7.03
C PRO A 168 3.53 -16.27 -5.61
N PRO A 169 2.43 -16.54 -4.88
CA PRO A 169 2.33 -16.24 -3.46
C PRO A 169 3.49 -16.85 -2.65
N PRO A 170 3.84 -16.26 -1.51
CA PRO A 170 4.85 -16.83 -0.61
C PRO A 170 4.41 -18.22 -0.13
N GLY A 171 5.39 -19.09 0.11
CA GLY A 171 5.14 -20.44 0.62
C GLY A 171 4.39 -20.40 1.96
N GLY A 172 3.34 -21.22 2.08
CA GLY A 172 2.48 -21.27 3.27
C GLY A 172 1.26 -20.36 3.22
N ALA A 173 1.20 -19.39 2.30
CA ALA A 173 0.00 -18.57 2.10
C ALA A 173 -0.96 -19.23 1.10
N SER A 174 -2.08 -19.75 1.60
CA SER A 174 -3.16 -20.30 0.77
C SER A 174 -4.08 -19.18 0.29
N ILE A 175 -3.66 -18.45 -0.75
CA ILE A 175 -4.37 -17.27 -1.26
C ILE A 175 -4.63 -17.37 -2.76
N ASP A 176 -5.77 -16.83 -3.21
CA ASP A 176 -6.07 -16.62 -4.62
C ASP A 176 -5.02 -15.72 -5.28
N SER A 177 -4.58 -16.09 -6.49
CA SER A 177 -3.52 -15.37 -7.19
C SER A 177 -3.92 -13.94 -7.53
N LEU A 178 -5.21 -13.66 -7.74
CA LEU A 178 -5.70 -12.31 -7.99
C LEU A 178 -5.54 -11.42 -6.74
N LEU A 179 -5.84 -11.97 -5.56
CA LEU A 179 -5.67 -11.25 -4.29
C LEU A 179 -4.19 -11.01 -4.00
N TYR A 180 -3.33 -12.00 -4.23
CA TYR A 180 -1.89 -11.80 -4.05
C TYR A 180 -1.34 -10.77 -5.05
N ARG A 181 -1.79 -10.78 -6.30
CA ARG A 181 -1.43 -9.75 -7.29
C ARG A 181 -1.87 -8.36 -6.87
N LEU A 182 -3.02 -8.21 -6.18
CA LEU A 182 -3.41 -6.93 -5.58
C LEU A 182 -2.38 -6.49 -4.52
N VAL A 183 -1.97 -7.38 -3.60
CA VAL A 183 -1.00 -7.05 -2.53
C VAL A 183 0.25 -6.39 -3.11
N ILE A 184 0.79 -6.96 -4.19
CA ILE A 184 2.02 -6.47 -4.84
C ILE A 184 1.77 -5.53 -6.02
N ALA A 185 0.54 -5.11 -6.29
CA ALA A 185 0.23 -4.31 -7.47
C ALA A 185 0.99 -2.98 -7.44
N GLU A 186 1.23 -2.37 -8.60
CA GLU A 186 1.80 -1.02 -8.68
C GLU A 186 0.89 0.03 -8.02
N ASP A 187 -0.40 -0.05 -8.32
CA ASP A 187 -1.45 0.81 -7.77
C ASP A 187 -2.62 -0.07 -7.34
N TRP A 188 -2.94 -0.07 -6.04
CA TRP A 188 -3.99 -0.91 -5.47
C TRP A 188 -5.38 -0.56 -6.02
N PHE A 189 -5.68 0.72 -6.18
CA PHE A 189 -7.00 1.18 -6.61
C PHE A 189 -7.21 0.90 -8.10
N ALA A 190 -6.22 1.23 -8.93
CA ALA A 190 -6.29 0.94 -10.37
C ALA A 190 -6.36 -0.57 -10.63
N PHE A 191 -5.57 -1.37 -9.89
CA PHE A 191 -5.62 -2.84 -10.00
C PHE A 191 -6.97 -3.40 -9.58
N ALA A 192 -7.52 -2.94 -8.45
CA ALA A 192 -8.81 -3.39 -7.96
C ALA A 192 -9.94 -3.07 -8.96
N ALA A 193 -9.97 -1.83 -9.48
CA ALA A 193 -10.93 -1.42 -10.50
C ALA A 193 -10.83 -2.27 -11.76
N ALA A 194 -9.62 -2.51 -12.27
CA ALA A 194 -9.40 -3.31 -13.49
C ALA A 194 -9.82 -4.79 -13.33
N ASN A 195 -9.87 -5.30 -12.10
CA ASN A 195 -10.21 -6.70 -11.81
C ASN A 195 -11.54 -6.86 -11.06
N SER A 196 -12.37 -5.81 -11.01
CA SER A 196 -13.68 -5.81 -10.34
C SER A 196 -13.62 -6.24 -8.86
N LEU A 197 -12.55 -5.88 -8.17
CA LEU A 197 -12.36 -6.08 -6.73
C LEU A 197 -12.97 -4.90 -5.96
N ALA A 198 -13.77 -5.18 -4.93
CA ALA A 198 -14.45 -4.16 -4.14
C ALA A 198 -13.57 -3.69 -2.97
N LEU A 199 -12.88 -2.57 -3.16
CA LEU A 199 -12.16 -1.88 -2.08
C LEU A 199 -13.08 -0.90 -1.34
N THR A 200 -12.94 -0.86 -0.01
CA THR A 200 -13.47 0.19 0.86
C THR A 200 -12.30 0.76 1.64
N GLY A 201 -11.86 1.97 1.29
CA GLY A 201 -10.61 2.51 1.80
C GLY A 201 -9.43 1.65 1.40
N LEU A 202 -8.69 1.15 2.38
CA LEU A 202 -7.55 0.26 2.19
C LEU A 202 -7.88 -1.20 2.50
N ARG A 203 -9.18 -1.51 2.63
CA ARG A 203 -9.70 -2.84 2.92
C ARG A 203 -10.39 -3.44 1.70
N LEU A 204 -10.30 -4.76 1.60
CA LEU A 204 -10.89 -5.55 0.54
C LEU A 204 -11.88 -6.56 1.10
N ASP A 205 -13.04 -6.69 0.46
CA ASP A 205 -13.98 -7.77 0.76
C ASP A 205 -13.44 -9.12 0.27
N VAL A 206 -13.35 -10.10 1.18
CA VAL A 206 -12.80 -11.44 0.92
C VAL A 206 -13.61 -12.53 1.61
N VAL A 207 -13.49 -13.74 1.10
CA VAL A 207 -13.98 -14.96 1.73
C VAL A 207 -12.79 -15.78 2.21
N ALA A 208 -12.76 -16.10 3.50
CA ALA A 208 -11.83 -17.03 4.10
C ALA A 208 -12.51 -18.40 4.33
N GLU A 209 -11.90 -19.45 3.80
CA GLU A 209 -12.31 -20.84 4.01
C GLU A 209 -11.55 -21.40 5.21
N LYS A 210 -12.29 -21.78 6.25
CA LYS A 210 -11.72 -22.30 7.50
C LYS A 210 -11.43 -23.79 7.35
N LEU A 211 -10.33 -24.24 7.94
CA LEU A 211 -10.10 -25.67 8.12
C LEU A 211 -11.13 -26.27 9.09
N PRO A 212 -11.40 -27.59 9.03
CA PRO A 212 -12.36 -28.23 9.93
C PRO A 212 -12.06 -27.95 11.42
N GLY A 213 -13.03 -27.34 12.11
CA GLY A 213 -12.88 -26.94 13.52
C GLY A 213 -12.04 -25.67 13.76
N GLY A 214 -11.57 -25.02 12.70
CA GLY A 214 -10.86 -23.75 12.75
C GLY A 214 -11.79 -22.55 12.97
N SER A 215 -11.24 -21.49 13.55
CA SER A 215 -11.88 -20.19 13.71
C SER A 215 -11.08 -19.10 13.01
N ILE A 216 -11.73 -17.96 12.74
CA ILE A 216 -10.98 -16.76 12.33
C ILE A 216 -10.02 -16.37 13.47
N PRO A 217 -8.73 -16.09 13.18
CA PRO A 217 -7.80 -15.65 14.21
C PRO A 217 -8.28 -14.35 14.85
N GLU A 218 -8.05 -14.18 16.15
CA GLU A 218 -8.57 -13.05 16.94
C GLU A 218 -8.18 -11.68 16.36
N VAL A 219 -6.96 -11.55 15.83
CA VAL A 219 -6.48 -10.33 15.15
C VAL A 219 -7.32 -9.92 13.93
N PHE A 220 -8.10 -10.85 13.36
CA PHE A 220 -8.99 -10.62 12.23
C PHE A 220 -10.48 -10.55 12.62
N ALA A 221 -10.84 -10.80 13.88
CA ALA A 221 -12.23 -10.87 14.32
C ALA A 221 -13.00 -9.57 14.05
N ALA A 222 -12.34 -8.41 14.19
CA ALA A 222 -12.95 -7.10 13.92
C ALA A 222 -13.27 -6.84 12.45
N TYR A 223 -12.69 -7.61 11.51
CA TYR A 223 -12.95 -7.47 10.08
C TYR A 223 -14.05 -8.42 9.59
N ALA A 224 -14.42 -9.43 10.38
CA ALA A 224 -15.45 -10.40 10.02
C ALA A 224 -16.84 -9.81 10.22
N TYR A 225 -17.68 -9.86 9.18
CA TYR A 225 -19.06 -9.37 9.24
C TYR A 225 -20.10 -10.47 8.96
N GLU A 226 -19.67 -11.62 8.44
CA GLU A 226 -20.49 -12.81 8.26
C GLU A 226 -19.63 -14.05 8.51
N GLU A 227 -20.09 -14.96 9.37
CA GLU A 227 -19.35 -16.19 9.67
C GLU A 227 -20.29 -17.40 9.79
N THR A 228 -19.86 -18.51 9.21
CA THR A 228 -20.46 -19.84 9.30
C THR A 228 -19.44 -20.82 9.86
N GLU A 229 -19.77 -22.11 9.99
CA GLU A 229 -18.79 -23.10 10.45
C GLU A 229 -17.57 -23.24 9.50
N GLN A 230 -17.75 -23.01 8.20
CA GLN A 230 -16.72 -23.29 7.19
C GLN A 230 -16.18 -22.04 6.47
N LEU A 231 -16.97 -20.96 6.43
CA LEU A 231 -16.64 -19.75 5.68
C LEU A 231 -16.82 -18.53 6.58
N ALA A 232 -15.99 -17.52 6.37
CA ALA A 232 -16.26 -16.17 6.85
C ALA A 232 -16.06 -15.16 5.72
N LYS A 233 -16.88 -14.12 5.71
CA LYS A 233 -16.66 -12.92 4.91
C LYS A 233 -16.03 -11.84 5.78
N LEU A 234 -14.99 -11.21 5.25
CA LEU A 234 -14.19 -10.23 5.98
C LEU A 234 -13.87 -9.04 5.08
N LEU A 235 -13.84 -7.85 5.68
CA LEU A 235 -13.35 -6.63 5.05
C LEU A 235 -11.91 -6.35 5.54
N VAL A 236 -10.93 -6.94 4.87
CA VAL A 236 -9.55 -7.08 5.39
C VAL A 236 -8.63 -6.04 4.76
N PRO A 237 -7.77 -5.35 5.53
CA PRO A 237 -6.74 -4.49 4.97
C PRO A 237 -5.84 -5.23 3.97
N VAL A 238 -5.53 -4.62 2.83
CA VAL A 238 -4.77 -5.28 1.75
C VAL A 238 -3.42 -5.81 2.24
N ASP A 239 -2.73 -5.07 3.12
CA ASP A 239 -1.46 -5.45 3.75
C ASP A 239 -1.55 -6.70 4.63
N ARG A 240 -2.75 -7.11 5.05
CA ARG A 240 -2.97 -8.23 5.96
C ARG A 240 -3.50 -9.49 5.27
N LEU A 241 -3.73 -9.46 3.96
CA LEU A 241 -4.27 -10.59 3.20
C LEU A 241 -3.37 -11.84 3.26
N VAL A 242 -2.05 -11.65 3.13
CA VAL A 242 -1.09 -12.76 3.20
C VAL A 242 -1.03 -13.36 4.61
N ALA A 243 -1.14 -12.53 5.65
CA ALA A 243 -1.16 -12.98 7.04
C ALA A 243 -2.43 -13.79 7.34
N LEU A 244 -3.59 -13.37 6.83
CA LEU A 244 -4.82 -14.15 6.93
C LEU A 244 -4.68 -15.51 6.21
N ALA A 245 -4.14 -15.51 5.00
CA ALA A 245 -3.99 -16.72 4.18
C ALA A 245 -2.93 -17.70 4.70
N SER A 246 -2.01 -17.22 5.54
CA SER A 246 -0.98 -18.03 6.20
C SER A 246 -1.41 -18.55 7.57
N ALA A 247 -2.59 -18.16 8.07
CA ALA A 247 -3.05 -18.58 9.38
C ALA A 247 -3.38 -20.08 9.41
N GLU A 248 -2.94 -20.79 10.46
CA GLU A 248 -3.09 -22.25 10.55
C GLU A 248 -4.54 -22.73 10.53
N SER A 249 -5.51 -21.88 10.90
CA SER A 249 -6.93 -22.20 10.89
C SER A 249 -7.61 -21.94 9.54
N ILE A 250 -6.90 -21.37 8.57
CA ILE A 250 -7.42 -20.95 7.26
C ILE A 250 -6.87 -21.87 6.18
N GLY A 251 -7.79 -22.47 5.42
CA GLY A 251 -7.46 -23.34 4.30
C GLY A 251 -7.24 -22.58 3.00
N TYR A 252 -8.00 -21.50 2.75
CA TYR A 252 -7.88 -20.69 1.54
C TYR A 252 -8.52 -19.31 1.69
N VAL A 253 -7.99 -18.28 1.01
CA VAL A 253 -8.56 -16.92 0.94
C VAL A 253 -8.79 -16.52 -0.50
N ARG A 254 -9.99 -16.05 -0.83
CA ARG A 254 -10.39 -15.71 -2.21
C ARG A 254 -11.36 -14.53 -2.27
N PRO A 255 -11.54 -13.89 -3.44
CA PRO A 255 -12.59 -12.90 -3.62
C PRO A 255 -13.98 -13.52 -3.38
N PRO A 256 -14.98 -12.70 -3.00
CA PRO A 256 -16.38 -13.10 -3.01
C PRO A 256 -16.82 -13.55 -4.40
N TYR A 257 -17.71 -14.53 -4.45
CA TYR A 257 -18.27 -14.96 -5.73
C TYR A 257 -19.22 -13.86 -6.25
N GLN A 258 -18.87 -13.25 -7.37
CA GLN A 258 -19.81 -12.43 -8.13
C GLN A 258 -20.58 -13.37 -9.08
N PRO A 259 -21.91 -13.52 -8.93
CA PRO A 259 -22.69 -14.25 -9.91
C PRO A 259 -22.55 -13.56 -11.26
N ALA A 260 -22.33 -14.34 -12.32
CA ALA A 260 -22.38 -13.81 -13.68
C ALA A 260 -23.73 -13.11 -13.86
N ALA A 261 -23.70 -11.81 -14.17
CA ALA A 261 -24.91 -11.11 -14.58
C ALA A 261 -25.53 -11.85 -15.78
N PRO A 262 -26.85 -12.12 -15.78
CA PRO A 262 -27.52 -12.82 -16.88
C PRO A 262 -27.50 -12.02 -18.19
#